data_AF-A0A3B9KAS9-F1
#
_entry.id   AF-A0A3B9KAS9-F1
#
_cell.length_a   1.000
_cell.length_b   1.000
_cell.length_c   1.000
_cell.angle_alpha   90.00
_cell.angle_beta   90.00
_cell.angle_gamma   90.00
#
_symmetry.space_group_name_H-M   'P 1'
#
loop_
_entity.id
_entity.type
_entity.pdbx_description
1 polymer ?
#
loop_
_entity_poly.entity_id
_entity_poly.type
_entity_poly.pdbx_seq_one_letter_code
_entity_poly.pdbx_strand_id
1 'polypeptide(L)'
;MIHFYELSSMSGAERTRLLRRAEIQIEELTERVRPILQGVRQRGDEALLEYTERFDRVQLTPDRLRVSRAEIEHAHQALDAAVREAIEQAIANVRTFHMKQMPHEEWFTEVAPGVMAGEKITPISSVGLYVPRGKGAFPSVMYMLATPATIAGVPRIVVCTPPG
;
A
#
# COMPACT_ATOMS: atom_id res chain seq x y z
N MET A 1 23.25 -17.54 10.01
CA MET A 1 23.72 -18.82 9.45
C MET A 1 22.56 -19.41 8.66
N ILE A 2 22.76 -19.77 7.39
CA ILE A 2 21.71 -20.44 6.60
C ILE A 2 21.79 -21.93 6.92
N HIS A 3 20.65 -22.55 7.23
CA HIS A 3 20.55 -23.97 7.52
C HIS A 3 20.10 -24.73 6.27
N PHE A 4 20.76 -25.85 5.97
CA PHE A 4 20.38 -26.77 4.90
C PHE A 4 19.64 -27.97 5.49
N TYR A 5 18.54 -28.36 4.87
CA TYR A 5 17.70 -29.47 5.28
C TYR A 5 17.47 -30.40 4.09
N GLU A 6 17.44 -31.71 4.34
CA GLU A 6 17.10 -32.71 3.34
C GLU A 6 15.69 -33.24 3.64
N LEU A 7 14.71 -32.92 2.78
CA LEU A 7 13.31 -33.20 3.07
C LEU A 7 13.02 -34.70 3.26
N SER A 8 13.70 -35.56 2.50
CA SER A 8 13.59 -37.03 2.53
C SER A 8 13.93 -37.63 3.90
N SER A 9 14.87 -37.04 4.63
CA SER A 9 15.34 -37.56 5.93
C SER A 9 14.61 -36.98 7.14
N MET A 10 13.69 -36.02 6.93
CA MET A 10 12.92 -35.38 8.01
C MET A 10 11.67 -36.18 8.39
N SER A 11 11.42 -36.27 9.70
CA SER A 11 10.14 -36.72 10.27
C SER A 11 8.99 -35.76 9.96
N GLY A 12 7.75 -36.23 10.10
CA GLY A 12 6.56 -35.39 9.94
C GLY A 12 6.55 -34.17 10.87
N ALA A 13 6.99 -34.34 12.12
CA ALA A 13 7.07 -33.25 13.10
C ALA A 13 8.10 -32.18 12.70
N GLU A 14 9.26 -32.59 12.18
CA GLU A 14 10.29 -31.66 11.71
C GLU A 14 9.82 -30.87 10.49
N ARG A 15 9.11 -31.51 9.55
CA ARG A 15 8.51 -30.83 8.40
C ARG A 15 7.48 -29.80 8.83
N THR A 16 6.56 -30.16 9.73
CA THR A 16 5.57 -29.22 10.28
C THR A 16 6.23 -28.02 10.94
N ARG A 17 7.31 -28.23 11.71
CA ARG A 17 8.07 -27.15 12.33
C ARG A 17 8.73 -26.24 11.29
N LEU A 18 9.32 -26.80 10.24
CA LEU A 18 9.98 -26.03 9.18
C LEU A 18 8.99 -25.16 8.38
N LEU A 19 7.76 -25.65 8.21
CA LEU A 19 6.68 -24.93 7.54
C LEU A 19 6.03 -23.86 8.43
N ARG A 20 6.31 -23.86 9.73
CA ARG A 20 5.81 -22.84 10.65
C ARG A 20 6.53 -21.52 10.38
N ARG A 21 5.77 -20.51 9.95
CA ARG A 21 6.28 -19.13 9.86
C ARG A 21 6.44 -18.59 11.29
N ALA A 22 7.34 -17.62 11.47
CA ALA A 22 7.39 -16.87 12.72
C ALA A 22 6.03 -16.20 12.95
N GLU A 23 5.24 -16.74 13.87
CA GLU A 23 4.00 -16.14 14.32
C GLU A 23 4.37 -15.08 15.34
N ILE A 24 4.31 -13.81 14.93
CA ILE A 24 4.30 -12.70 15.87
C ILE A 24 2.98 -12.81 16.64
N GLN A 25 3.01 -12.73 17.97
CA GLN A 25 1.80 -12.71 18.78
C GLN A 25 0.99 -11.44 18.46
N ILE A 26 -0.09 -11.61 17.70
CA ILE A 26 -0.90 -10.51 17.16
C ILE A 26 -1.59 -9.77 18.31
N GLU A 27 -1.95 -10.48 19.38
CA GLU A 27 -2.64 -9.94 20.55
C GLU A 27 -1.79 -8.89 21.26
N GLU A 28 -0.50 -9.18 21.50
CA GLU A 28 0.41 -8.23 22.16
C GLU A 28 0.62 -6.97 21.30
N LEU A 29 0.75 -7.15 19.98
CA LEU A 29 0.88 -6.01 19.05
C LEU A 29 -0.39 -5.17 19.02
N THR A 30 -1.56 -5.80 19.07
CA THR A 30 -2.86 -5.13 19.05
C THR A 30 -3.01 -4.19 20.23
N GLU A 31 -2.62 -4.61 21.44
CA GLU A 31 -2.67 -3.77 22.63
C GLU A 31 -1.71 -2.58 22.56
N ARG A 32 -0.57 -2.72 21.86
CA ARG A 32 0.36 -1.60 21.62
C ARG A 32 -0.16 -0.60 20.59
N VAL A 33 -0.89 -1.05 19.58
CA VAL A 33 -1.41 -0.21 18.47
C VAL A 33 -2.72 0.49 18.86
N ARG A 34 -3.54 -0.13 19.72
CA ARG A 34 -4.85 0.40 20.14
C ARG A 34 -4.79 1.85 20.65
N PRO A 35 -3.85 2.25 21.53
CA PRO A 35 -3.75 3.64 21.98
C PRO A 35 -3.43 4.63 20.85
N ILE A 36 -2.62 4.23 19.86
CA ILE A 36 -2.27 5.07 18.70
C ILE A 36 -3.52 5.37 17.88
N LEU A 37 -4.30 4.32 17.55
CA LEU A 37 -5.55 4.47 16.80
C LEU A 37 -6.56 5.34 17.54
N GLN A 38 -6.68 5.16 18.86
CA GLN A 38 -7.56 5.98 19.70
C GLN A 38 -7.10 7.45 19.74
N GLY A 39 -5.79 7.68 19.90
CA GLY A 39 -5.21 9.02 19.89
C GLY A 39 -5.51 9.77 18.61
N VAL A 40 -5.25 9.15 17.44
CA VAL A 40 -5.54 9.75 16.13
C VAL A 40 -7.04 9.98 15.95
N ARG A 41 -7.90 9.06 16.39
CA ARG A 41 -9.36 9.22 16.28
C ARG A 41 -9.90 10.37 17.12
N GLN A 42 -9.31 10.64 18.28
CA GLN A 42 -9.79 11.66 19.21
C GLN A 42 -9.18 13.05 18.96
N ARG A 43 -7.90 13.09 18.59
CA ARG A 43 -7.12 14.34 18.50
C ARG A 43 -6.67 14.68 17.07
N GLY A 44 -6.88 13.80 16.10
CA GLY A 44 -6.55 14.04 14.70
C GLY A 44 -5.07 14.37 14.50
N ASP A 45 -4.80 15.47 13.81
CA ASP A 45 -3.46 15.93 13.42
C ASP A 45 -2.52 16.15 14.60
N GLU A 46 -3.03 16.56 15.76
CA GLU A 46 -2.22 16.72 16.98
C GLU A 46 -1.55 15.39 17.38
N ALA A 47 -2.31 14.29 17.36
CA ALA A 47 -1.76 12.96 17.64
C ALA A 47 -0.82 12.48 16.52
N LEU A 48 -1.10 12.82 15.26
CA LEU A 48 -0.19 12.49 14.15
C LEU A 48 1.18 13.15 14.35
N LEU A 49 1.21 14.44 14.65
CA LEU A 49 2.44 15.19 14.90
C LEU A 49 3.22 14.62 16.09
N GLU A 50 2.53 14.33 17.20
CA GLU A 50 3.14 13.70 18.39
C GLU A 50 3.79 12.35 18.04
N TYR A 51 3.08 11.49 17.31
CA TYR A 51 3.61 10.16 16.96
C TYR A 51 4.73 10.23 15.92
N THR A 52 4.66 11.15 14.95
CA THR A 52 5.74 11.38 14.00
C THR A 52 7.01 11.87 14.72
N GLU A 53 6.90 12.82 15.66
CA GLU A 53 8.06 13.24 16.45
C GLU A 53 8.61 12.10 17.30
N ARG A 54 7.72 11.33 17.94
CA ARG A 54 8.11 10.23 18.83
C ARG A 54 8.82 9.09 18.11
N PHE A 55 8.28 8.64 16.98
CA PHE A 55 8.73 7.44 16.27
C PHE A 55 9.71 7.75 15.15
N ASP A 56 9.42 8.75 14.33
CA ASP A 56 10.24 9.11 13.17
C ASP A 56 11.31 10.16 13.52
N ARG A 57 11.24 10.78 14.70
CA ARG A 57 12.16 11.85 15.15
C ARG A 57 12.14 13.08 14.25
N VAL A 58 11.01 13.33 13.59
CA VAL A 58 10.78 14.49 12.72
C VAL A 58 9.73 15.38 13.36
N GLN A 59 10.07 16.65 13.57
CA GLN A 59 9.09 17.67 13.98
C GLN A 59 8.44 18.28 12.74
N LEU A 60 7.11 18.19 12.66
CA LEU A 60 6.30 18.78 11.61
C LEU A 60 5.32 19.78 12.22
N THR A 61 4.76 20.62 11.37
CA THR A 61 3.62 21.48 11.67
C THR A 61 2.38 20.96 10.94
N PRO A 62 1.15 21.30 11.37
CA PRO A 62 -0.08 20.81 10.73
C PRO A 62 -0.12 21.08 9.21
N ASP A 63 0.36 22.24 8.76
CA ASP A 63 0.44 22.62 7.35
C ASP A 63 1.45 21.78 6.53
N ARG A 64 2.35 21.07 7.21
CA ARG A 64 3.37 20.20 6.59
C ARG A 64 3.04 18.71 6.64
N LEU A 65 1.88 18.32 7.20
CA LEU A 65 1.40 16.93 7.10
C LEU A 65 1.12 16.53 5.66
N ARG A 66 0.73 17.49 4.82
CA ARG A 66 0.52 17.29 3.39
C ARG A 66 1.73 17.80 2.61
N VAL A 67 2.38 16.91 1.88
CA VAL A 67 3.45 17.29 0.94
C VAL A 67 2.87 18.22 -0.13
N SER A 68 3.53 19.36 -0.34
CA SER A 68 3.11 20.37 -1.29
C SER A 68 3.42 19.93 -2.73
N ARG A 69 2.70 20.52 -3.70
CA ARG A 69 2.98 20.30 -5.11
C ARG A 69 4.40 20.75 -5.50
N ALA A 70 4.89 21.81 -4.86
CA ALA A 70 6.23 22.34 -5.11
C ALA A 70 7.32 21.36 -4.65
N GLU A 71 7.16 20.73 -3.47
CA GLU A 71 8.08 19.70 -2.97
C GLU A 71 8.10 18.48 -3.90
N ILE A 72 6.93 18.05 -4.39
CA ILE A 72 6.83 16.92 -5.35
C ILE A 72 7.56 17.26 -6.65
N GLU A 73 7.31 18.44 -7.22
CA GLU A 73 7.94 18.87 -8.47
C GLU A 73 9.45 19.00 -8.31
N HIS A 74 9.90 19.59 -7.20
CA HIS A 74 11.32 19.71 -6.89
C HIS A 74 11.99 18.34 -6.77
N ALA A 75 11.37 17.40 -6.04
CA ALA A 75 11.88 16.03 -5.91
C ALA A 75 11.94 15.32 -7.27
N HIS A 76 10.91 15.49 -8.11
CA HIS A 76 10.89 14.93 -9.47
C HIS A 76 12.03 15.46 -10.35
N GLN A 77 12.31 16.77 -10.27
CA GLN A 77 13.40 17.41 -11.02
C GLN A 77 14.80 17.04 -10.49
N ALA A 78 14.90 16.72 -9.19
CA ALA A 78 16.15 16.32 -8.55
C ALA A 78 16.54 14.86 -8.80
N LEU A 79 15.64 14.03 -9.37
CA LEU A 79 15.93 12.64 -9.67
C LEU A 79 16.92 12.51 -10.83
N ASP A 80 17.86 11.58 -10.68
CA ASP A 80 18.72 11.15 -11.78
C ASP A 80 17.86 10.62 -12.95
N ALA A 81 18.23 10.99 -14.17
CA ALA A 81 17.46 10.68 -15.36
C ALA A 81 17.30 9.16 -15.59
N ALA A 82 18.35 8.37 -15.33
CA ALA A 82 18.29 6.92 -15.50
C ALA A 82 17.40 6.27 -14.44
N VAL A 83 17.40 6.78 -13.21
CA VAL A 83 16.47 6.33 -12.16
C VAL A 83 15.03 6.63 -12.54
N ARG A 84 14.76 7.85 -13.05
CA ARG A 84 13.44 8.24 -13.51
C ARG A 84 12.94 7.34 -14.64
N GLU A 85 13.77 7.13 -15.66
CA GLU A 85 13.43 6.26 -16.81
C GLU A 85 13.12 4.82 -16.36
N ALA A 86 13.91 4.27 -15.43
CA ALA A 86 13.66 2.94 -14.89
C ALA A 86 12.31 2.85 -14.15
N ILE A 87 11.94 3.88 -13.38
CA ILE A 87 10.65 3.95 -12.69
C ILE A 87 9.50 4.07 -13.71
N GLU A 88 9.63 4.93 -14.72
CA GLU A 88 8.62 5.10 -15.77
C GLU A 88 8.40 3.78 -16.55
N GLN A 89 9.46 3.06 -16.88
CA GLN A 89 9.38 1.75 -17.52
C GLN A 89 8.69 0.71 -16.62
N ALA A 90 9.00 0.69 -15.33
CA ALA A 90 8.34 -0.21 -14.37
C ALA A 90 6.83 0.09 -14.28
N ILE A 91 6.46 1.37 -14.20
CA ILE A 91 5.05 1.82 -14.21
C ILE A 91 4.37 1.36 -15.51
N ALA A 92 5.01 1.49 -16.67
CA ALA A 92 4.45 1.07 -17.95
C ALA A 92 4.17 -0.43 -18.00
N ASN A 93 5.09 -1.26 -17.49
CA ASN A 93 4.91 -2.71 -17.41
C ASN A 93 3.77 -3.10 -16.47
N VAL A 94 3.74 -2.49 -15.27
CA VAL A 94 2.67 -2.72 -14.27
C VAL A 94 1.32 -2.29 -14.83
N ARG A 95 1.26 -1.13 -15.50
CA ARG A 95 0.04 -0.66 -16.16
C ARG A 95 -0.43 -1.63 -17.23
N THR A 96 0.47 -2.07 -18.10
CA THR A 96 0.13 -3.02 -19.18
C THR A 96 -0.50 -4.30 -18.63
N PHE A 97 0.05 -4.83 -17.53
CA PHE A 97 -0.50 -6.02 -16.90
C PHE A 97 -1.86 -5.77 -16.25
N HIS A 98 -2.00 -4.73 -15.41
CA HIS A 98 -3.26 -4.46 -14.71
C HIS A 98 -4.38 -3.98 -15.64
N MET A 99 -4.07 -3.31 -16.75
CA MET A 99 -5.04 -2.99 -17.80
C MET A 99 -5.68 -4.26 -18.38
N LYS A 100 -4.91 -5.36 -18.54
CA LYS A 100 -5.44 -6.65 -19.01
C LYS A 100 -6.31 -7.36 -17.97
N GLN A 101 -6.25 -6.93 -16.71
CA GLN A 101 -7.08 -7.46 -15.62
C GLN A 101 -8.33 -6.62 -15.39
N MET A 102 -8.55 -5.56 -16.18
CA MET A 102 -9.78 -4.80 -16.09
C MET A 102 -10.99 -5.73 -16.25
N PRO A 103 -12.06 -5.50 -15.47
CA PRO A 103 -13.27 -6.29 -15.56
C PRO A 103 -13.86 -6.23 -16.97
N HIS A 104 -14.74 -7.18 -17.26
CA HIS A 104 -15.55 -7.16 -18.46
C HIS A 104 -16.46 -5.91 -18.48
N GLU A 105 -16.95 -5.57 -19.66
CA GLU A 105 -17.89 -4.46 -19.83
C GLU A 105 -19.18 -4.69 -19.03
N GLU A 106 -19.80 -3.61 -18.55
CA GLU A 106 -21.10 -3.67 -17.88
C GLU A 106 -22.10 -4.40 -18.78
N TRP A 107 -22.84 -5.36 -18.22
CA TRP A 107 -23.80 -6.15 -18.99
C TRP A 107 -25.12 -6.30 -18.25
N PHE A 108 -26.19 -6.46 -19.04
CA PHE A 108 -27.55 -6.67 -18.56
C PHE A 108 -28.25 -7.68 -19.48
N THR A 109 -29.12 -8.50 -18.90
CA THR A 109 -29.94 -9.48 -19.61
C THR A 109 -31.35 -9.52 -19.03
N GLU A 110 -32.33 -9.89 -19.84
CA GLU A 110 -33.69 -10.14 -19.39
C GLU A 110 -33.80 -11.58 -18.89
N VAL A 111 -34.01 -11.76 -17.58
CA VAL A 111 -34.10 -13.09 -16.94
C VAL A 111 -35.53 -13.64 -16.92
N ALA A 112 -36.51 -12.76 -17.03
CA ALA A 112 -37.93 -13.04 -17.18
C ALA A 112 -38.61 -11.83 -17.84
N PRO A 113 -39.80 -11.96 -18.45
CA PRO A 113 -40.48 -10.83 -19.10
C PRO A 113 -40.56 -9.58 -18.20
N GLY A 114 -39.88 -8.52 -18.59
CA GLY A 114 -39.78 -7.25 -17.87
C GLY A 114 -38.77 -7.20 -16.73
N VAL A 115 -37.97 -8.25 -16.49
CA VAL A 115 -37.01 -8.35 -15.39
C VAL A 115 -35.59 -8.38 -15.92
N MET A 116 -34.85 -7.28 -15.70
CA MET A 116 -33.44 -7.16 -16.08
C MET A 116 -32.53 -7.50 -14.90
N ALA A 117 -31.47 -8.27 -15.16
CA ALA A 117 -30.38 -8.54 -14.22
C ALA A 117 -29.03 -8.40 -14.94
N GLY A 118 -27.97 -8.06 -14.20
CA GLY A 118 -26.67 -7.79 -14.80
C GLY A 118 -25.60 -7.51 -13.77
N GLU A 119 -24.39 -7.22 -14.23
CA GLU A 119 -23.27 -6.80 -13.41
C GLU A 119 -22.71 -5.47 -13.89
N LYS A 120 -22.46 -4.59 -12.93
CA LYS A 120 -21.78 -3.32 -13.12
C LYS A 120 -20.65 -3.21 -12.11
N ILE A 121 -19.43 -3.06 -12.60
CA ILE A 121 -18.23 -2.95 -11.76
C ILE A 121 -17.78 -1.50 -11.75
N THR A 122 -17.77 -0.89 -10.57
CA THR A 122 -17.37 0.51 -10.37
C THR A 122 -16.18 0.61 -9.40
N PRO A 123 -15.31 1.62 -9.55
CA PRO A 123 -14.23 1.82 -8.60
C PRO A 123 -14.74 2.15 -7.19
N ILE A 124 -13.90 1.83 -6.20
CA ILE A 124 -14.05 2.35 -4.84
C ILE A 124 -13.89 3.89 -4.90
N SER A 125 -14.64 4.62 -4.06
CA SER A 125 -14.67 6.07 -4.07
C SER A 125 -13.38 6.73 -3.56
N SER A 126 -12.66 6.08 -2.64
CA SER A 126 -11.41 6.57 -2.08
C SER A 126 -10.52 5.42 -1.60
N VAL A 127 -9.21 5.54 -1.80
CA VAL A 127 -8.20 4.61 -1.25
C VAL A 127 -7.07 5.36 -0.53
N GLY A 128 -6.57 4.75 0.54
CA GLY A 128 -5.35 5.16 1.23
C GLY A 128 -4.25 4.13 0.96
N LEU A 129 -3.12 4.58 0.42
CA LEU A 129 -1.99 3.75 0.03
C LEU A 129 -0.86 4.01 1.03
N TYR A 130 -0.52 3.02 1.84
CA TYR A 130 0.63 3.12 2.72
C TYR A 130 1.89 2.66 1.99
N VAL A 131 2.85 3.57 1.82
CA VAL A 131 4.17 3.26 1.27
C VAL A 131 5.16 3.25 2.43
N PRO A 132 5.70 2.08 2.81
CA PRO A 132 6.59 1.99 3.95
C PRO A 132 7.87 2.75 3.68
N ARG A 133 8.53 3.11 4.78
CA ARG A 133 9.88 3.65 4.78
C ARG A 133 10.67 2.99 5.89
N GLY A 134 11.95 2.75 5.64
CA GLY A 134 12.89 2.21 6.62
C GLY A 134 14.29 2.73 6.31
N LYS A 135 15.26 1.82 6.17
CA LYS A 135 16.63 2.16 5.74
C LYS A 135 16.74 2.63 4.28
N GLY A 136 15.64 2.62 3.52
CA GLY A 136 15.59 3.04 2.12
C GLY A 136 14.19 3.46 1.68
N ALA A 137 14.10 3.93 0.45
CA ALA A 137 12.85 4.25 -0.23
C ALA A 137 12.32 3.03 -1.00
N PHE A 138 11.00 2.87 -1.07
CA PHE A 138 10.33 1.75 -1.73
C PHE A 138 9.40 2.22 -2.86
N PRO A 139 9.94 2.83 -3.94
CA PRO A 139 9.13 3.31 -5.06
C PRO A 139 8.32 2.19 -5.74
N SER A 140 8.78 0.93 -5.60
CA SER A 140 8.07 -0.23 -6.12
C SER A 140 6.71 -0.48 -5.46
N VAL A 141 6.60 -0.28 -4.15
CA VAL A 141 5.31 -0.38 -3.45
C VAL A 141 4.38 0.72 -3.95
N MET A 142 4.91 1.93 -4.13
CA MET A 142 4.13 3.07 -4.62
C MET A 142 3.51 2.79 -5.99
N TYR A 143 4.31 2.42 -7.01
CA TYR A 143 3.73 2.17 -8.34
C TYR A 143 2.89 0.90 -8.40
N MET A 144 3.13 -0.12 -7.56
CA MET A 144 2.29 -1.33 -7.51
C MET A 144 0.91 -1.05 -6.90
N LEU A 145 0.80 -0.06 -6.01
CA LEU A 145 -0.49 0.34 -5.41
C LEU A 145 -1.22 1.41 -6.22
N ALA A 146 -0.51 2.47 -6.62
CA ALA A 146 -1.12 3.62 -7.27
C ALA A 146 -1.56 3.34 -8.71
N THR A 147 -0.83 2.50 -9.44
CA THR A 147 -1.14 2.17 -10.84
C THR A 147 -2.51 1.48 -10.99
N PRO A 148 -2.83 0.36 -10.29
CA PRO A 148 -4.14 -0.25 -10.38
C PRO A 148 -5.27 0.66 -9.87
N ALA A 149 -5.04 1.44 -8.79
CA ALA A 149 -6.03 2.39 -8.30
C ALA A 149 -6.37 3.47 -9.35
N THR A 150 -5.35 3.95 -10.08
CA THR A 150 -5.52 4.93 -11.16
C THR A 150 -6.25 4.32 -12.35
N ILE A 151 -5.88 3.10 -12.76
CA ILE A 151 -6.51 2.37 -13.88
C ILE A 151 -7.99 2.09 -13.59
N ALA A 152 -8.31 1.70 -12.35
CA ALA A 152 -9.70 1.48 -11.94
C ALA A 152 -10.55 2.76 -11.96
N GLY A 153 -9.93 3.95 -11.98
CA GLY A 153 -10.63 5.23 -11.95
C GLY A 153 -11.05 5.67 -10.54
N VAL A 154 -10.28 5.28 -9.51
CA VAL A 154 -10.56 5.72 -8.12
C VAL A 154 -10.47 7.26 -8.02
N PRO A 155 -11.55 7.96 -7.62
CA PRO A 155 -11.58 9.42 -7.61
C PRO A 155 -10.61 10.07 -6.61
N ARG A 156 -10.40 9.44 -5.45
CA ARG A 156 -9.53 9.96 -4.40
C ARG A 156 -8.48 8.95 -3.98
N ILE A 157 -7.23 9.22 -4.35
CA ILE A 157 -6.06 8.42 -3.98
C ILE A 157 -5.20 9.25 -3.03
N VAL A 158 -4.99 8.75 -1.81
CA VAL A 158 -4.11 9.36 -0.82
C VAL A 158 -2.95 8.43 -0.55
N VAL A 159 -1.72 8.95 -0.54
CA VAL A 159 -0.52 8.19 -0.19
C VAL A 159 -0.03 8.66 1.16
N CYS A 160 0.23 7.72 2.06
CA CYS A 160 0.86 7.98 3.36
C CYS A 160 2.21 7.27 3.40
N THR A 161 3.25 8.01 3.76
CA THR A 161 4.61 7.47 3.95
C THR A 161 5.29 8.21 5.10
N PRO A 162 6.09 7.53 5.95
CA PRO A 162 6.83 8.22 7.01
C PRO A 162 7.76 9.32 6.44
N PRO A 163 7.86 10.48 7.10
CA PRO A 163 8.62 11.62 6.60
C PRO A 163 10.14 11.40 6.70
N GLY A 164 10.90 12.29 6.06
CA GLY A 164 12.37 12.35 6.06
C GLY A 164 12.98 12.31 4.68
#